data_AF-A0A015JP56-F1
#
_entry.id   AF-A0A015JP56-F1
#
_cell.length_a   1.000
_cell.length_b   1.000
_cell.length_c   1.000
_cell.angle_alpha   90.00
_cell.angle_beta   90.00
_cell.angle_gamma   90.00
#
_symmetry.space_group_name_H-M   'P 1'
#
loop_
_entity.id
_entity.type
_entity.pdbx_description
1 polymer ?
#
loop_
_entity_poly.entity_id
_entity_poly.type
_entity_poly.pdbx_seq_one_letter_code
_entity_poly.pdbx_strand_id
1 'polypeptide(L)'
;MLAALSTPPSSNTPLTTLTSSTLSASDNNDKYHLIDEEMKCLFLRTRNPPDHAFNKITQKIFGHDAYQSMAKSINKRYRKSFSDYQYQLKNVLSVLVKEFQEFQQMAESECNTERSNPTDVEVNNFISREVILKRILSRHVSAIDFTKLSETSLEKLVEFSRKGFKIVWSETDISIVRKKIKELDIITEGLEIPFRSRRNIASSLKL
;
A
#
# COMPACT_ATOMS: atom_id res chain seq x y z
N MET A 1 6.20 -64.12 57.69
CA MET A 1 6.98 -62.88 57.84
C MET A 1 6.38 -61.81 56.92
N LEU A 2 5.74 -60.81 57.54
CA LEU A 2 5.69 -59.37 57.17
C LEU A 2 5.16 -58.99 55.76
N ALA A 3 3.89 -58.56 55.66
CA ALA A 3 3.40 -57.15 55.71
C ALA A 3 3.32 -56.55 54.27
N ALA A 4 2.35 -55.74 53.82
CA ALA A 4 1.28 -54.95 54.44
C ALA A 4 0.18 -54.63 53.40
N LEU A 5 -0.96 -54.11 53.90
CA LEU A 5 -2.08 -53.48 53.17
C LEU A 5 -1.63 -52.32 52.25
N SER A 6 -2.35 -52.08 51.15
CA SER A 6 -3.18 -50.87 50.97
C SER A 6 -3.81 -50.80 49.57
N THR A 7 -5.07 -50.39 49.53
CA THR A 7 -5.89 -50.01 48.36
C THR A 7 -5.25 -48.91 47.50
N PRO A 8 -5.60 -48.79 46.20
CA PRO A 8 -5.39 -47.56 45.43
C PRO A 8 -6.65 -46.68 45.42
N PRO A 9 -6.56 -45.37 45.68
CA PRO A 9 -7.59 -44.41 45.33
C PRO A 9 -7.34 -43.80 43.94
N SER A 10 -8.43 -43.31 43.37
CA SER A 10 -8.55 -42.61 42.11
C SER A 10 -7.81 -41.25 42.05
N SER A 11 -7.56 -40.80 40.82
CA SER A 11 -7.33 -39.41 40.34
C SER A 11 -5.94 -38.78 40.53
N ASN A 12 -5.24 -38.53 39.42
CA ASN A 12 -5.01 -37.20 38.81
C ASN A 12 -3.83 -37.19 37.81
N THR A 13 -4.15 -36.78 36.58
CA THR A 13 -3.35 -36.02 35.59
C THR A 13 -1.81 -36.08 35.59
N PRO A 14 -1.22 -36.17 34.38
CA PRO A 14 -0.17 -35.24 33.96
C PRO A 14 -0.83 -34.16 33.08
N LEU A 15 -1.02 -33.00 33.69
CA LEU A 15 -1.20 -31.74 33.00
C LEU A 15 0.05 -31.50 32.14
N THR A 16 -0.01 -31.81 30.85
CA THR A 16 0.98 -31.32 29.90
C THR A 16 0.67 -29.85 29.67
N THR A 17 1.11 -29.02 30.61
CA THR A 17 1.17 -27.58 30.42
C THR A 17 2.17 -27.33 29.30
N LEU A 18 1.67 -27.27 28.06
CA LEU A 18 2.33 -26.51 27.01
C LEU A 18 2.20 -25.04 27.43
N THR A 19 3.12 -24.61 28.30
CA THR A 19 3.32 -23.22 28.66
C THR A 19 3.55 -22.44 27.38
N SER A 20 2.48 -21.76 26.99
CA SER A 20 2.44 -20.77 25.93
C SER A 20 3.31 -19.60 26.33
N SER A 21 4.58 -19.63 25.96
CA SER A 21 5.48 -18.49 26.19
C SER A 21 6.61 -18.40 25.17
N THR A 22 6.29 -18.68 23.90
CA THR A 22 7.18 -18.37 22.75
C THR A 22 6.46 -17.76 21.53
N LEU A 23 5.12 -17.62 21.54
CA LEU A 23 4.35 -16.92 20.48
C LEU A 23 4.39 -15.37 20.60
N SER A 24 5.29 -14.80 21.41
CA SER A 24 5.05 -13.52 22.10
C SER A 24 5.68 -12.25 21.50
N ALA A 25 6.42 -12.30 20.39
CA ALA A 25 6.92 -11.09 19.72
C ALA A 25 7.03 -11.24 18.19
N SER A 26 7.41 -12.43 17.72
CA SER A 26 7.47 -12.78 16.30
C SER A 26 6.11 -12.58 15.62
N ASP A 27 5.05 -13.18 16.17
CA ASP A 27 3.70 -13.10 15.62
C ASP A 27 3.15 -11.67 15.49
N ASN A 28 3.52 -10.80 16.43
CA ASN A 28 3.10 -9.40 16.40
C ASN A 28 3.87 -8.62 15.35
N ASN A 29 5.18 -8.82 15.23
CA ASN A 29 5.99 -8.23 14.17
C ASN A 29 5.51 -8.68 12.78
N ASP A 30 5.15 -9.94 12.63
CA ASP A 30 4.59 -10.48 11.39
C ASP A 30 3.25 -9.82 11.06
N LYS A 31 2.37 -9.61 12.04
CA LYS A 31 1.11 -8.87 11.84
C LYS A 31 1.34 -7.42 11.43
N TYR A 32 2.33 -6.73 12.02
CA TYR A 32 2.68 -5.36 11.63
C TYR A 32 3.28 -5.29 10.23
N HIS A 33 4.07 -6.28 9.83
CA HIS A 33 4.55 -6.38 8.46
C HIS A 33 3.38 -6.59 7.48
N LEU A 34 2.47 -7.51 7.80
CA LEU A 34 1.29 -7.80 6.98
C LEU A 34 0.39 -6.57 6.81
N ILE A 35 0.14 -5.81 7.88
CA ILE A 35 -0.69 -4.61 7.76
C ILE A 35 0.01 -3.50 6.97
N ASP A 36 1.34 -3.38 7.05
CA ASP A 36 2.09 -2.42 6.23
C ASP A 36 2.00 -2.76 4.73
N GLU A 37 2.11 -4.04 4.37
CA GLU A 37 1.89 -4.50 2.99
C GLU A 37 0.45 -4.24 2.51
N GLU A 38 -0.55 -4.61 3.32
CA GLU A 38 -1.96 -4.41 2.98
C GLU A 38 -2.30 -2.93 2.80
N MET A 39 -1.71 -2.04 3.60
CA MET A 39 -1.90 -0.60 3.49
C MET A 39 -1.23 -0.01 2.27
N LYS A 40 -0.04 -0.51 1.88
CA LYS A 40 0.60 -0.12 0.61
C LYS A 40 -0.25 -0.52 -0.59
N CYS A 41 -0.81 -1.73 -0.59
CA CYS A 41 -1.69 -2.18 -1.65
C CYS A 41 -3.03 -1.43 -1.66
N LEU A 42 -3.58 -1.11 -0.49
CA LEU A 42 -4.77 -0.25 -0.40
C LEU A 42 -4.51 1.12 -1.04
N PHE A 43 -3.32 1.71 -0.84
CA PHE A 43 -2.95 2.99 -1.44
C PHE A 43 -2.94 2.96 -2.98
N LEU A 44 -2.57 1.82 -3.57
CA LEU A 44 -2.62 1.63 -5.01
C LEU A 44 -4.05 1.61 -5.56
N ARG A 45 -5.03 1.20 -4.76
CA ARG A 45 -6.45 1.24 -5.12
C ARG A 45 -7.07 2.62 -4.90
N THR A 46 -6.80 3.24 -3.75
CA THR A 46 -7.36 4.53 -3.36
C THR A 46 -6.37 5.35 -2.54
N ARG A 47 -6.33 6.66 -2.80
CA ARG A 47 -5.49 7.59 -2.03
C ARG A 47 -6.22 8.12 -0.80
N ASN A 48 -7.54 7.97 -0.73
CA ASN A 48 -8.36 8.48 0.36
C ASN A 48 -9.38 7.42 0.83
N PRO A 49 -8.91 6.27 1.34
CA PRO A 49 -9.79 5.20 1.76
C PRO A 49 -10.75 5.64 2.88
N PRO A 50 -11.97 5.12 2.88
CA PRO A 50 -12.93 5.35 3.96
C PRO A 50 -12.50 4.64 5.25
N ASP A 51 -12.99 5.12 6.39
CA ASP A 51 -12.60 4.61 7.71
C ASP A 51 -12.88 3.11 7.89
N HIS A 52 -13.95 2.59 7.28
CA HIS A 52 -14.27 1.16 7.36
C HIS A 52 -13.23 0.27 6.67
N ALA A 53 -12.50 0.78 5.67
CA ALA A 53 -11.44 0.04 4.99
C ALA A 53 -10.29 -0.26 5.96
N PHE A 54 -9.84 0.76 6.71
CA PHE A 54 -8.82 0.58 7.75
C PHE A 54 -9.28 -0.39 8.83
N ASN A 55 -10.51 -0.22 9.33
CA ASN A 55 -11.08 -1.10 10.35
C ASN A 55 -11.09 -2.57 9.88
N LYS A 56 -11.53 -2.83 8.65
CA LYS A 56 -11.66 -4.18 8.10
C LYS A 56 -10.30 -4.85 7.89
N ILE A 57 -9.27 -4.11 7.45
CA ILE A 57 -7.90 -4.64 7.35
C ILE A 57 -7.37 -4.99 8.75
N THR A 58 -7.44 -4.03 9.68
CA THR A 58 -6.95 -4.21 11.04
C THR A 58 -7.63 -5.39 11.73
N GLN A 59 -8.96 -5.50 11.62
CA GLN A 59 -9.72 -6.60 12.20
C GLN A 59 -9.34 -7.96 11.59
N LYS A 60 -9.16 -8.06 10.27
CA LYS A 60 -8.76 -9.33 9.62
C LYS A 60 -7.34 -9.78 9.97
N ILE A 61 -6.44 -8.87 10.35
CA ILE A 61 -5.05 -9.19 10.69
C ILE A 61 -4.90 -9.48 12.18
N PHE A 62 -5.51 -8.66 13.04
CA PHE A 62 -5.32 -8.72 14.50
C PHE A 62 -6.42 -9.49 15.23
N GLY A 63 -7.55 -9.78 14.58
CA GLY A 63 -8.70 -10.47 15.19
C GLY A 63 -9.67 -9.52 15.89
N HIS A 64 -10.84 -10.06 16.29
CA HIS A 64 -11.96 -9.29 16.83
C HIS A 64 -11.69 -8.77 18.26
N ASP A 65 -10.93 -9.51 19.07
CA ASP A 65 -10.71 -9.20 20.49
C ASP A 65 -9.61 -8.15 20.73
N ALA A 66 -8.60 -8.09 19.86
CA ALA A 66 -7.54 -7.06 19.91
C ALA A 66 -7.95 -5.73 19.25
N TYR A 67 -9.07 -5.72 18.52
CA TYR A 67 -9.55 -4.56 17.76
C TYR A 67 -9.92 -3.38 18.66
N GLN A 68 -10.57 -3.61 19.81
CA GLN A 68 -11.08 -2.51 20.64
C GLN A 68 -9.98 -1.64 21.27
N SER A 69 -8.83 -2.20 21.66
CA SER A 69 -7.77 -1.45 22.33
C SER A 69 -6.71 -0.88 21.37
N MET A 70 -6.39 -1.59 20.28
CA MET A 70 -5.29 -1.23 19.38
C MET A 70 -5.73 -0.63 18.03
N ALA A 71 -6.96 -0.89 17.56
CA ALA A 71 -7.34 -0.45 16.21
C ALA A 71 -7.32 1.07 16.06
N LYS A 72 -7.68 1.83 17.10
CA LYS A 72 -7.65 3.30 17.06
C LYS A 72 -6.23 3.83 16.82
N SER A 73 -5.22 3.28 17.49
CA SER A 73 -3.83 3.71 17.33
C SER A 73 -3.25 3.26 15.99
N ILE A 74 -3.54 2.04 15.56
CA ILE A 74 -3.16 1.49 14.26
C ILE A 74 -3.76 2.32 13.12
N ASN A 75 -5.07 2.56 13.14
CA ASN A 75 -5.74 3.33 12.09
C ASN A 75 -5.27 4.80 12.09
N LYS A 76 -5.00 5.38 13.26
CA LYS A 76 -4.38 6.73 13.33
C LYS A 76 -3.00 6.74 12.66
N ARG A 77 -2.17 5.72 12.92
CA ARG A 77 -0.86 5.56 12.26
C ARG A 77 -1.02 5.50 10.74
N TYR A 78 -1.91 4.66 10.23
CA TYR A 78 -2.05 4.50 8.78
C TYR A 78 -2.73 5.66 8.08
N ARG A 79 -3.64 6.42 8.74
CA ARG A 79 -4.11 7.70 8.19
C ARG A 79 -2.95 8.69 7.98
N LYS A 80 -2.00 8.73 8.92
CA LYS A 80 -0.77 9.52 8.78
C LYS A 80 0.09 8.97 7.64
N SER A 81 0.32 7.66 7.58
CA SER A 81 1.06 7.01 6.49
C SER A 81 0.46 7.32 5.11
N PHE A 82 -0.86 7.35 4.96
CA PHE A 82 -1.51 7.72 3.69
C PHE A 82 -1.27 9.18 3.31
N SER A 83 -1.27 10.08 4.29
CA SER A 83 -0.90 11.48 4.06
C SER A 83 0.55 11.61 3.60
N ASP A 84 1.45 10.80 4.19
CA ASP A 84 2.86 10.71 3.80
C ASP A 84 3.00 10.11 2.40
N TYR A 85 2.28 9.04 2.06
CA TYR A 85 2.30 8.43 0.74
C TYR A 85 1.84 9.40 -0.35
N GLN A 86 0.77 10.16 -0.11
CA GLN A 86 0.30 11.21 -1.03
C GLN A 86 1.38 12.29 -1.24
N TYR A 87 2.03 12.73 -0.14
CA TYR A 87 3.09 13.72 -0.21
C TYR A 87 4.29 13.22 -1.02
N GLN A 88 4.72 11.97 -0.78
CA GLN A 88 5.82 11.34 -1.50
C GLN A 88 5.51 11.13 -2.98
N LEU A 89 4.29 10.69 -3.32
CA LEU A 89 3.85 10.57 -4.70
C LEU A 89 3.93 11.91 -5.43
N LYS A 90 3.42 12.98 -4.82
CA LYS A 90 3.52 14.34 -5.37
C LYS A 90 4.97 14.76 -5.60
N ASN A 91 5.85 14.51 -4.63
CA ASN A 91 7.27 14.86 -4.76
C ASN A 91 7.96 14.11 -5.89
N VAL A 92 7.74 12.80 -6.02
CA VAL A 92 8.32 12.01 -7.12
C VAL A 92 7.82 12.52 -8.47
N LEU A 93 6.52 12.81 -8.59
CA LEU A 93 5.97 13.39 -9.82
C LEU A 93 6.56 14.78 -10.11
N SER A 94 6.74 15.63 -9.08
CA SER A 94 7.37 16.95 -9.25
C SER A 94 8.82 16.86 -9.72
N VAL A 95 9.59 15.86 -9.24
CA VAL A 95 10.95 15.60 -9.72
C VAL A 95 10.93 15.19 -11.19
N LEU A 96 10.06 14.25 -11.56
CA LEU A 96 9.91 13.82 -12.95
C LEU A 96 9.50 14.97 -13.87
N VAL A 97 8.61 15.86 -13.41
CA VAL A 97 8.18 17.05 -14.15
C VAL A 97 9.38 17.98 -14.42
N LYS A 98 10.24 18.20 -13.42
CA LYS A 98 11.47 19.00 -13.61
C LYS A 98 12.44 18.37 -14.59
N GLU A 99 12.69 17.07 -14.45
CA GLU A 99 13.56 16.33 -15.39
C GLU A 99 13.01 16.43 -16.82
N PHE A 100 11.71 16.27 -17.01
CA PHE A 100 11.08 16.41 -18.33
C PHE A 100 11.23 17.83 -18.90
N GLN A 101 11.13 18.86 -18.06
CA GLN A 101 11.34 20.25 -18.47
C GLN A 101 12.78 20.52 -18.90
N GLU A 102 13.74 19.90 -18.22
CA GLU A 102 15.15 19.99 -18.59
C GLU A 102 15.41 19.28 -19.93
N PHE A 103 14.80 18.11 -20.15
CA PHE A 103 14.88 17.42 -21.45
C PHE A 103 14.29 18.25 -22.60
N GLN A 104 13.14 18.89 -22.41
CA GLN A 104 12.55 19.78 -23.42
C GLN A 104 13.47 20.97 -23.71
N GLN A 105 14.01 21.63 -22.68
CA GLN A 105 14.92 22.77 -22.87
C GLN A 105 16.22 22.39 -23.61
N MET A 106 16.77 21.20 -23.39
CA MET A 106 17.96 20.73 -24.11
C MET A 106 17.64 20.45 -25.59
N ALA A 107 16.46 19.90 -25.88
CA ALA A 107 16.02 19.62 -27.24
C ALA A 107 15.59 20.89 -28.01
N GLU A 108 15.08 21.91 -27.31
CA GLU A 108 14.51 23.14 -27.87
C GLU A 108 15.50 24.32 -27.88
N SER A 109 16.78 24.10 -27.63
CA SER A 109 17.83 25.14 -27.67
C SER A 109 18.01 25.86 -29.04
N GLU A 110 17.17 25.54 -30.04
CA GLU A 110 17.03 26.24 -31.32
C GLU A 110 15.79 27.16 -31.45
N CYS A 111 14.82 27.17 -30.52
CA CYS A 111 13.65 28.05 -30.66
C CYS A 111 13.08 28.51 -29.30
N ASN A 112 12.95 29.83 -29.12
CA ASN A 112 12.27 30.47 -27.99
C ASN A 112 10.75 30.19 -28.02
N THR A 113 10.34 28.95 -27.79
CA THR A 113 8.93 28.56 -27.74
C THR A 113 8.47 28.55 -26.27
N GLU A 114 7.32 29.17 -26.00
CA GLU A 114 6.67 29.11 -24.68
C GLU A 114 6.44 27.66 -24.25
N ARG A 115 6.60 27.39 -22.95
CA ARG A 115 6.37 26.05 -22.36
C ARG A 115 4.97 25.56 -22.73
N SER A 116 4.90 24.64 -23.67
CA SER A 116 3.65 24.00 -24.09
C SER A 116 3.27 22.88 -23.12
N ASN A 117 1.98 22.49 -23.12
CA ASN A 117 1.55 21.32 -22.38
C ASN A 117 2.06 20.05 -23.07
N PRO A 118 2.58 19.06 -22.32
CA PRO A 118 3.12 17.85 -22.90
C PRO A 118 2.00 17.02 -23.53
N THR A 119 2.24 16.56 -24.74
CA THR A 119 1.35 15.66 -25.45
C THR A 119 1.34 14.27 -24.80
N ASP A 120 0.28 13.50 -25.05
CA ASP A 120 0.16 12.12 -24.58
C ASP A 120 1.32 11.25 -25.07
N VAL A 121 1.78 11.47 -26.30
CA VAL A 121 2.88 10.73 -26.91
C VAL A 121 4.19 10.99 -26.14
N GLU A 122 4.52 12.24 -25.86
CA GLU A 122 5.73 12.59 -25.11
C GLU A 122 5.68 12.03 -23.69
N VAL A 123 4.55 12.18 -22.99
CA VAL A 123 4.38 11.61 -21.64
C VAL A 123 4.50 10.09 -21.67
N ASN A 124 3.93 9.42 -22.69
CA ASN A 124 3.99 7.97 -22.80
C ASN A 124 5.42 7.47 -23.04
N ASN A 125 6.20 8.20 -23.84
CA ASN A 125 7.59 7.88 -24.14
C ASN A 125 8.49 8.13 -22.91
N PHE A 126 8.27 9.23 -22.19
CA PHE A 126 9.05 9.57 -21.01
C PHE A 126 8.70 8.69 -19.80
N ILE A 127 7.40 8.51 -19.54
CA ILE A 127 6.89 7.70 -18.43
C ILE A 127 6.63 6.29 -18.92
N SER A 128 7.72 5.54 -19.05
CA SER A 128 7.70 4.11 -19.32
C SER A 128 7.17 3.32 -18.13
N ARG A 129 6.80 2.06 -18.37
CA ARG A 129 6.42 1.12 -17.30
C ARG A 129 7.51 1.01 -16.24
N GLU A 130 8.77 1.02 -16.66
CA GLU A 130 9.90 0.94 -15.74
C GLU A 130 9.99 2.16 -14.83
N VAL A 131 9.81 3.37 -15.36
CA VAL A 131 9.77 4.62 -14.57
C VAL A 131 8.65 4.54 -13.53
N ILE A 132 7.50 4.02 -13.91
CA ILE A 132 6.36 3.86 -13.00
C ILE A 132 6.72 2.91 -11.86
N LEU A 133 7.24 1.72 -12.15
CA LEU A 133 7.53 0.70 -11.16
C LEU A 133 8.73 1.06 -10.28
N LYS A 134 9.81 1.59 -10.86
CA LYS A 134 11.06 1.85 -10.14
C LYS A 134 11.10 3.22 -9.46
N ARG A 135 10.28 4.18 -9.88
CA ARG A 135 10.29 5.54 -9.32
C ARG A 135 8.95 5.88 -8.68
N ILE A 136 7.87 5.99 -9.47
CA ILE A 136 6.56 6.51 -9.03
C ILE A 136 5.94 5.63 -7.94
N LEU A 137 5.86 4.32 -8.18
CA LEU A 137 5.19 3.35 -7.31
C LEU A 137 6.16 2.47 -6.52
N SER A 138 7.45 2.78 -6.57
CA SER A 138 8.55 2.00 -5.97
C SER A 138 8.30 1.55 -4.52
N ARG A 139 7.74 2.43 -3.69
CA ARG A 139 7.42 2.14 -2.27
C ARG A 139 6.33 1.09 -2.08
N HIS A 140 5.45 0.93 -3.06
CA HIS A 140 4.28 0.04 -2.99
C HIS A 140 4.52 -1.26 -3.76
N VAL A 141 5.41 -1.23 -4.76
CA VAL A 141 5.83 -2.37 -5.58
C VAL A 141 6.34 -3.55 -4.74
N SER A 142 7.00 -3.30 -3.61
CA SER A 142 7.49 -4.38 -2.74
C SER A 142 6.38 -5.24 -2.12
N ALA A 143 5.17 -4.70 -1.97
CA ALA A 143 4.02 -5.43 -1.42
C ALA A 143 3.28 -6.26 -2.49
N ILE A 144 3.55 -6.01 -3.77
CA ILE A 144 2.86 -6.67 -4.90
C ILE A 144 3.67 -7.89 -5.37
N ASP A 145 2.94 -8.94 -5.73
CA ASP A 145 3.46 -10.04 -6.53
C ASP A 145 3.28 -9.74 -8.03
N PHE A 146 4.23 -9.01 -8.63
CA PHE A 146 4.16 -8.63 -10.05
C PHE A 146 4.06 -9.81 -11.02
N THR A 147 4.49 -11.00 -10.61
CA THR A 147 4.37 -12.21 -11.45
C THR A 147 2.92 -12.60 -11.71
N LYS A 148 1.99 -12.10 -10.88
CA LYS A 148 0.55 -12.37 -10.96
C LYS A 148 -0.27 -11.15 -11.31
N LEU A 149 0.36 -9.97 -11.44
CA LEU A 149 -0.37 -8.74 -11.71
C LEU A 149 -0.91 -8.83 -13.13
N SER A 150 -2.23 -8.70 -13.29
CA SER A 150 -2.82 -8.73 -14.62
C SER A 150 -2.35 -7.54 -15.44
N GLU A 151 -2.23 -7.74 -16.75
CA GLU A 151 -1.82 -6.69 -17.68
C GLU A 151 -2.79 -5.49 -17.60
N THR A 152 -4.10 -5.74 -17.50
CA THR A 152 -5.12 -4.71 -17.31
C THR A 152 -4.92 -3.91 -16.01
N SER A 153 -4.55 -4.56 -14.91
CA SER A 153 -4.25 -3.85 -13.65
C SER A 153 -3.00 -2.98 -13.80
N LEU A 154 -1.98 -3.47 -14.51
CA LEU A 154 -0.77 -2.70 -14.80
C LEU A 154 -1.06 -1.50 -15.71
N GLU A 155 -1.87 -1.67 -16.75
CA GLU A 155 -2.30 -0.59 -17.65
C GLU A 155 -3.02 0.53 -16.91
N LYS A 156 -3.91 0.19 -15.97
CA LYS A 156 -4.58 1.17 -15.10
C LYS A 156 -3.61 1.93 -14.19
N LEU A 157 -2.60 1.24 -13.64
CA LEU A 157 -1.55 1.90 -12.85
C LEU A 157 -0.67 2.82 -13.71
N VAL A 158 -0.42 2.43 -14.97
CA VAL A 158 0.27 3.25 -15.97
C VAL A 158 -0.54 4.50 -16.29
N GLU A 159 -1.83 4.34 -16.58
CA GLU A 159 -2.74 5.44 -16.85
C GLU A 159 -2.82 6.41 -15.67
N PHE A 160 -3.01 5.89 -14.45
CA PHE A 160 -3.00 6.68 -13.22
C PHE A 160 -1.72 7.51 -13.09
N SER A 161 -0.56 6.90 -13.29
CA SER A 161 0.73 7.56 -13.11
C SER A 161 0.95 8.68 -14.12
N ARG A 162 0.57 8.46 -15.38
CA ARG A 162 0.69 9.46 -16.46
C ARG A 162 -0.28 10.61 -16.28
N LYS A 163 -1.53 10.34 -15.88
CA LYS A 163 -2.49 11.39 -15.52
C LYS A 163 -2.03 12.18 -14.29
N GLY A 164 -1.47 11.50 -13.28
CA GLY A 164 -0.88 12.12 -12.11
C GLY A 164 0.27 13.07 -12.46
N PHE A 165 1.14 12.66 -13.38
CA PHE A 165 2.21 13.52 -13.90
C PHE A 165 1.64 14.79 -14.56
N LYS A 166 0.66 14.65 -15.45
CA LYS A 166 0.01 15.81 -16.10
C LYS A 166 -0.66 16.76 -15.11
N ILE A 167 -1.23 16.24 -14.02
CA ILE A 167 -1.77 17.08 -12.94
C ILE A 167 -0.66 17.94 -12.32
N VAL A 168 0.48 17.32 -11.98
CA VAL A 168 1.61 18.01 -11.34
C VAL A 168 2.36 18.92 -12.32
N TRP A 169 2.26 18.65 -13.63
CA TRP A 169 2.74 19.54 -14.67
C TRP A 169 1.99 20.88 -14.65
N SER A 170 0.65 20.82 -14.64
CA SER A 170 -0.21 22.00 -14.73
C SER A 170 -0.48 22.68 -13.39
N GLU A 171 -0.20 22.03 -12.27
CA GLU A 171 -0.52 22.53 -10.94
C GLU A 171 0.62 22.29 -9.95
N THR A 172 0.91 23.31 -9.13
CA THR A 172 1.96 23.28 -8.11
C THR A 172 1.41 23.30 -6.68
N ASP A 173 0.19 23.83 -6.50
CA ASP A 173 -0.46 23.88 -5.20
C ASP A 173 -0.80 22.48 -4.70
N ILE A 174 -0.28 22.14 -3.52
CA ILE A 174 -0.39 20.79 -2.97
C ILE A 174 -1.83 20.38 -2.66
N SER A 175 -2.69 21.34 -2.29
CA SER A 175 -4.09 21.05 -1.97
C SER A 175 -4.88 20.72 -3.23
N ILE A 176 -4.64 21.45 -4.33
CA ILE A 176 -5.27 21.22 -5.62
C ILE A 176 -4.75 19.93 -6.25
N VAL A 177 -3.43 19.70 -6.24
CA VAL A 177 -2.84 18.43 -6.72
C VAL A 177 -3.44 17.24 -5.99
N ARG A 178 -3.51 17.29 -4.64
CA ARG A 178 -4.08 16.19 -3.85
C ARG A 178 -5.54 15.92 -4.22
N LYS A 179 -6.34 16.96 -4.44
CA LYS A 179 -7.74 16.80 -4.86
C LYS A 179 -7.82 16.11 -6.23
N LYS A 180 -7.11 16.60 -7.23
CA LYS A 180 -7.11 16.03 -8.59
C LYS A 180 -6.56 14.60 -8.63
N ILE A 181 -5.52 14.29 -7.85
CA ILE A 181 -4.98 12.92 -7.73
C ILE A 181 -6.02 11.95 -7.14
N LYS A 182 -6.83 12.40 -6.17
CA LYS A 182 -7.92 11.59 -5.60
C LYS A 182 -9.03 11.31 -6.61
N GLU A 183 -9.31 12.26 -7.51
CA GLU A 183 -10.30 12.06 -8.58
C GLU A 183 -9.88 10.93 -9.54
N LEU A 184 -8.58 10.61 -9.62
CA LEU A 184 -8.08 9.46 -10.37
C LEU A 184 -8.31 8.11 -9.66
N ASP A 185 -8.85 8.09 -8.43
CA ASP A 185 -9.18 6.85 -7.71
C ASP A 185 -10.17 5.98 -8.50
N ILE A 186 -11.03 6.57 -9.34
CA ILE A 186 -11.94 5.84 -10.22
C ILE A 186 -11.22 4.88 -11.20
N ILE A 187 -9.97 5.17 -11.56
CA ILE A 187 -9.16 4.31 -12.45
C ILE A 187 -8.68 3.07 -11.69
N THR A 188 -8.41 3.23 -10.39
CA THR A 188 -7.66 2.25 -9.59
C THR A 188 -8.50 1.55 -8.52
N GLU A 189 -9.69 2.05 -8.20
CA GLU A 189 -10.54 1.52 -7.13
C GLU A 189 -10.86 0.04 -7.35
N GLY A 190 -11.09 -0.37 -8.59
CA GLY A 190 -11.42 -1.75 -8.97
C GLY A 190 -10.21 -2.65 -9.19
N LEU A 191 -9.00 -2.26 -8.80
CA LEU A 191 -7.81 -3.07 -9.05
C LEU A 191 -7.77 -4.34 -8.20
N GLU A 192 -7.58 -5.46 -8.89
CA GLU A 192 -7.11 -6.70 -8.32
C GLU A 192 -5.58 -6.66 -8.27
N ILE A 193 -5.04 -6.49 -7.07
CA ILE A 193 -3.60 -6.40 -6.81
C ILE A 193 -3.23 -7.73 -6.16
N PRO A 194 -2.37 -8.56 -6.76
CA PRO A 194 -1.92 -9.79 -6.14
C PRO A 194 -0.84 -9.49 -5.11
N PHE A 195 -0.97 -10.07 -3.91
CA PHE A 195 -0.11 -9.78 -2.78
C PHE A 195 0.89 -10.89 -2.55
N ARG A 196 2.09 -10.54 -2.06
CA ARG A 196 3.09 -11.54 -1.68
C ARG A 196 2.66 -12.39 -0.48
N SER A 197 1.95 -11.79 0.48
CA SER A 197 1.45 -12.49 1.67
C SER A 197 0.22 -13.37 1.44
N ARG A 198 -0.35 -13.38 0.22
CA ARG A 198 -1.51 -14.19 -0.22
C ARG A 198 -2.83 -13.99 0.57
N ARG A 199 -2.89 -13.08 1.55
CA ARG A 199 -4.14 -12.78 2.28
C ARG A 199 -5.12 -11.94 1.45
N ASN A 200 -4.58 -11.11 0.55
CA ASN A 200 -5.31 -10.28 -0.41
C ASN A 200 -6.48 -9.50 0.19
N ILE A 201 -6.33 -8.98 1.41
CA ILE A 201 -7.44 -8.36 2.13
C ILE A 201 -7.84 -7.08 1.42
N ALA A 202 -6.88 -6.22 1.11
CA ALA A 202 -7.14 -4.92 0.54
C ALA A 202 -7.81 -5.03 -0.82
N SER A 203 -7.54 -6.04 -1.67
CA SER A 203 -8.28 -6.22 -2.94
C SER A 203 -9.72 -6.69 -2.77
N SER A 204 -10.05 -7.37 -1.68
CA SER A 204 -11.43 -7.79 -1.38
C SER A 204 -12.32 -6.67 -0.80
N LEU A 205 -11.76 -5.48 -0.56
CA LEU A 205 -12.52 -4.37 0.03
C LEU A 205 -13.43 -3.71 -1.00
N LYS A 206 -14.64 -3.40 -0.57
CA LYS A 206 -15.52 -2.43 -1.23
C LYS A 206 -15.14 -1.06 -0.68
N LEU A 207 -14.62 -0.22 -1.56
CA LEU A 207 -14.14 1.14 -1.27
C LEU A 207 -15.26 2.14 -1.50
#